data_AF-A0A7C6Z1G5-F1
#
_entry.id   AF-A0A7C6Z1G5-F1
#
_cell.length_a   1.000
_cell.length_b   1.000
_cell.length_c   1.000
_cell.angle_alpha   90.00
_cell.angle_beta   90.00
_cell.angle_gamma   90.00
#
_symmetry.space_group_name_H-M   'P 1'
#
loop_
_entity.id
_entity.type
_entity.pdbx_description
1 polymer ?
#
loop_
_entity_poly.entity_id
_entity_poly.type
_entity_poly.pdbx_seq_one_letter_code
_entity_poly.pdbx_strand_id
1 'polypeptide(L)'
;MTVIKRRQIIILALVVMIVVAGYIQYSYKKSGFSQTDSDAGKLGEAVYVDNQDFLESVNLEGQAKDKDKSVEKVVTASKEAEDYFAQTKLEKEITRSKDVDNFRSIAEDEKASAEVQEEAYSKMMTLIDSSDREMRIEALIKKQGFDDVIALFADNGSVDIIVKVPNLTASQVAQIMDIVNRQANVEIENIIVKNKF
;
A
#
# COMPACT_ATOMS: atom_id res chain seq x y z
N MET A 1 -15.00 -51.82 -3.81
CA MET A 1 -16.44 -51.51 -3.97
C MET A 1 -16.95 -51.01 -2.62
N THR A 2 -16.75 -49.73 -2.29
CA THR A 2 -17.17 -49.16 -1.00
C THR A 2 -18.56 -48.56 -1.15
N VAL A 3 -19.54 -49.21 -0.51
CA VAL A 3 -20.95 -48.80 -0.59
C VAL A 3 -21.17 -47.67 0.41
N ILE A 4 -21.04 -46.42 -0.04
CA ILE A 4 -21.21 -45.23 0.80
C ILE A 4 -22.71 -45.05 1.12
N LYS A 5 -23.08 -45.15 2.40
CA LYS A 5 -24.47 -44.97 2.83
C LYS A 5 -24.77 -43.46 2.88
N ARG A 6 -25.92 -43.03 2.34
CA ARG A 6 -26.31 -41.59 2.20
C ARG A 6 -26.17 -40.77 3.49
N ARG A 7 -26.35 -41.39 4.67
CA ARG A 7 -26.19 -40.74 5.98
C ARG A 7 -24.72 -40.44 6.35
N GLN A 8 -23.77 -41.23 5.85
CA GLN A 8 -22.34 -41.01 6.06
C GLN A 8 -21.83 -39.82 5.22
N ILE A 9 -22.42 -39.58 4.05
CA ILE A 9 -22.09 -38.41 3.21
C ILE A 9 -22.43 -37.11 3.95
N ILE A 10 -23.58 -37.06 4.63
CA ILE A 10 -24.02 -35.89 5.41
C ILE A 10 -23.05 -35.62 6.57
N ILE A 11 -22.65 -36.65 7.30
CA ILE A 11 -21.71 -36.52 8.43
C ILE A 11 -20.33 -36.08 7.93
N LEU A 12 -19.85 -36.64 6.81
CA LEU A 12 -18.55 -36.28 6.23
C LEU A 12 -18.57 -34.83 5.73
N ALA A 13 -19.65 -34.37 5.10
CA ALA A 13 -19.80 -32.98 4.69
C ALA A 13 -19.77 -32.01 5.88
N LEU A 14 -20.40 -32.36 7.00
CA LEU A 14 -20.45 -31.54 8.21
C LEU A 14 -19.05 -31.42 8.85
N VAL A 15 -18.30 -32.52 8.91
CA VAL A 15 -16.91 -32.51 9.42
C VAL A 15 -16.01 -31.66 8.53
N VAL A 16 -16.12 -31.77 7.21
CA VAL A 16 -15.36 -30.95 6.27
C VAL A 16 -15.66 -29.46 6.45
N MET A 17 -16.92 -29.09 6.68
CA MET A 17 -17.30 -27.70 6.93
C MET A 17 -16.65 -27.13 8.21
N ILE A 18 -16.58 -27.92 9.28
CA ILE A 18 -15.92 -27.53 10.53
C ILE A 18 -14.40 -27.36 10.32
N VAL A 19 -13.77 -28.26 9.55
CA VAL A 19 -12.33 -28.16 9.24
C VAL A 19 -12.03 -26.91 8.41
N VAL A 20 -12.88 -26.58 7.43
CA VAL A 20 -12.74 -25.36 6.62
C VAL A 20 -12.92 -24.12 7.48
N ALA A 21 -13.94 -24.07 8.35
CA ALA A 21 -14.15 -22.95 9.26
C ALA A 21 -12.97 -22.80 10.26
N GLY A 22 -12.47 -23.91 10.79
CA GLY A 22 -11.30 -23.93 11.67
C GLY A 22 -10.02 -23.47 10.96
N TYR A 23 -9.84 -23.87 9.69
CA TYR A 23 -8.72 -23.41 8.86
C TYR A 23 -8.81 -21.91 8.58
N ILE A 24 -10.01 -21.41 8.26
CA ILE A 24 -10.28 -19.98 8.08
C ILE A 24 -9.95 -19.23 9.38
N GLN A 25 -10.48 -19.64 10.53
CA GLN A 25 -10.20 -19.03 11.84
C GLN A 25 -8.69 -19.03 12.17
N TYR A 26 -7.98 -20.12 11.84
CA TYR A 26 -6.53 -20.23 12.04
C TYR A 26 -5.73 -19.31 11.10
N SER A 27 -6.13 -19.21 9.83
CA SER A 27 -5.51 -18.31 8.85
C SER A 27 -5.70 -16.85 9.24
N TYR A 28 -6.90 -16.46 9.69
CA TYR A 28 -7.18 -15.11 10.17
C TYR A 28 -6.39 -14.77 11.44
N LYS A 29 -6.07 -15.75 12.29
CA LYS A 29 -5.23 -15.54 13.48
C LYS A 29 -3.74 -15.31 13.15
N LYS A 30 -3.31 -15.56 11.91
CA LYS A 30 -1.95 -15.25 11.41
C LYS A 30 -1.85 -13.88 10.72
N SER A 31 -2.99 -13.29 10.35
CA SER A 31 -3.11 -11.90 9.88
C SER A 31 -3.84 -11.08 10.94
N GLY A 32 -3.15 -10.76 12.04
CA GLY A 32 -3.73 -10.04 13.16
C GLY A 32 -4.13 -8.61 12.82
N PHE A 33 -5.43 -8.35 12.69
CA PHE A 33 -6.04 -7.11 13.12
C PHE A 33 -7.45 -7.40 13.64
N SER A 34 -7.57 -7.53 14.95
CA SER A 34 -8.85 -7.36 15.65
C SER A 34 -8.64 -6.27 16.69
N GLN A 35 -9.25 -5.12 16.44
CA GLN A 35 -9.54 -4.12 17.45
C GLN A 35 -10.54 -4.69 18.45
N THR A 36 -10.14 -4.79 19.72
CA THR A 36 -11.02 -4.53 20.86
C THR A 36 -10.19 -3.95 22.00
N ASP A 37 -10.55 -2.71 22.35
CA ASP A 37 -10.41 -1.91 23.57
C ASP A 37 -9.54 -2.36 24.77
N SER A 38 -8.93 -1.31 25.33
CA SER A 38 -8.56 -1.06 26.74
C SER A 38 -7.15 -1.42 27.20
N ASP A 39 -6.39 -0.34 27.40
CA ASP A 39 -5.57 -0.06 28.58
C ASP A 39 -4.33 -0.95 28.81
N ALA A 40 -3.17 -0.48 28.30
CA ALA A 40 -1.87 -0.75 28.92
C ALA A 40 -0.79 0.21 28.39
N GLY A 41 -0.29 1.08 29.26
CA GLY A 41 1.13 1.46 29.26
C GLY A 41 1.48 2.81 28.61
N LYS A 42 1.24 3.90 29.35
CA LYS A 42 2.10 5.09 29.31
C LYS A 42 3.57 4.66 29.33
N LEU A 43 4.32 4.90 28.26
CA LEU A 43 5.77 5.08 28.30
C LEU A 43 6.20 5.99 27.13
N GLY A 44 6.77 7.15 27.47
CA GLY A 44 7.52 7.98 26.52
C GLY A 44 6.80 9.24 26.04
N GLU A 45 6.41 10.11 26.96
CA GLU A 45 6.09 11.50 26.67
C GLU A 45 7.35 12.21 26.16
N ALA A 46 7.54 12.24 24.84
CA ALA A 46 8.48 13.14 24.20
C ALA A 46 7.73 14.42 23.83
N VAL A 47 7.82 15.42 24.72
CA VAL A 47 7.44 16.80 24.45
C VAL A 47 8.29 17.30 23.28
N TYR A 48 7.72 17.31 22.08
CA TYR A 48 8.29 18.06 20.96
C TYR A 48 7.60 19.42 20.89
N VAL A 49 8.45 20.43 20.99
CA VAL A 49 8.16 21.85 20.91
C VAL A 49 7.71 22.23 19.49
N ASP A 50 6.56 22.89 19.44
CA ASP A 50 6.16 23.98 18.54
C ASP A 50 6.33 23.83 17.01
N ASN A 51 5.21 23.91 16.30
CA ASN A 51 5.08 24.69 15.06
C ASN A 51 3.61 25.09 14.94
N GLN A 52 3.24 26.18 15.63
CA GLN A 52 1.90 26.76 15.67
C GLN A 52 1.40 27.36 14.34
N ASP A 53 2.13 27.24 13.23
CA ASP A 53 1.82 27.96 11.99
C ASP A 53 0.73 27.33 11.09
N PHE A 54 0.12 26.19 11.47
CA PHE A 54 -0.96 25.59 10.66
C PHE A 54 -2.38 25.79 11.21
N LEU A 55 -2.54 26.49 12.34
CA LEU A 55 -3.85 26.60 13.03
C LEU A 55 -4.63 27.89 12.74
N GLU A 56 -4.11 28.82 11.94
CA GLU A 56 -4.72 30.15 11.78
C GLU A 56 -5.69 30.29 10.59
N SER A 57 -6.38 29.21 10.20
CA SER A 57 -7.43 29.31 9.16
C SER A 57 -8.70 28.49 9.42
N VAL A 58 -9.15 28.37 10.67
CA VAL A 58 -10.56 28.01 10.94
C VAL A 58 -11.11 28.83 12.10
N ASN A 59 -11.53 30.06 11.80
CA ASN A 59 -12.40 30.82 12.68
C ASN A 59 -13.83 30.25 12.58
N LEU A 60 -14.19 29.34 13.49
CA LEU A 60 -15.57 28.92 13.75
C LEU A 60 -15.78 28.86 15.27
N GLU A 61 -16.22 30.00 15.82
CA GLU A 61 -16.80 30.12 17.15
C GLU A 61 -17.96 29.13 17.31
N GLY A 62 -17.92 28.33 18.38
CA GLY A 62 -19.06 27.55 18.83
C GLY A 62 -18.72 26.13 19.28
N GLN A 63 -18.90 25.88 20.58
CA GLN A 63 -19.01 24.58 21.27
C GLN A 63 -17.70 23.82 21.52
N ALA A 64 -17.12 24.11 22.69
CA ALA A 64 -16.04 23.37 23.31
C ALA A 64 -16.61 22.20 24.13
N LYS A 65 -16.31 20.95 23.71
CA LYS A 65 -15.97 19.78 24.54
C LYS A 65 -15.79 18.47 23.75
N ASP A 66 -16.10 18.44 22.44
CA ASP A 66 -15.87 17.27 21.55
C ASP A 66 -14.68 17.43 20.58
N LYS A 67 -14.07 18.62 20.48
CA LYS A 67 -12.99 18.89 19.51
C LYS A 67 -11.67 18.19 19.86
N ASP A 68 -11.39 17.95 21.13
CA ASP A 68 -10.07 17.47 21.60
C ASP A 68 -9.75 16.04 21.11
N LYS A 69 -10.69 15.10 21.27
CA LYS A 69 -10.56 13.72 20.76
C LYS A 69 -10.54 13.64 19.24
N SER A 70 -11.24 14.56 18.55
CA SER A 70 -11.27 14.59 17.09
C SER A 70 -9.95 15.09 16.50
N VAL A 71 -9.32 16.07 17.14
CA VAL A 71 -8.02 16.62 16.73
C VAL A 71 -6.91 15.62 17.04
N GLU A 72 -6.90 15.00 18.22
CA GLU A 72 -5.94 13.92 18.52
C GLU A 72 -6.02 12.77 17.51
N LYS A 73 -7.24 12.32 17.17
CA LYS A 73 -7.44 11.22 16.20
C LYS A 73 -6.95 11.58 14.78
N VAL A 74 -7.13 12.84 14.37
CA VAL A 74 -6.65 13.33 13.07
C VAL A 74 -5.12 13.43 13.05
N VAL A 75 -4.51 13.88 14.15
CA VAL A 75 -3.04 13.93 14.28
C VAL A 75 -2.43 12.53 14.33
N THR A 76 -3.05 11.57 15.02
CA THR A 76 -2.56 10.18 15.06
C THR A 76 -2.66 9.50 13.70
N ALA A 77 -3.79 9.65 13.00
CA ALA A 77 -3.94 9.09 11.66
C ALA A 77 -2.87 9.63 10.71
N SER A 78 -2.71 10.97 10.67
CA SER A 78 -1.73 11.61 9.78
C SER A 78 -0.28 11.14 10.03
N LYS A 79 0.07 10.87 11.30
CA LYS A 79 1.36 10.27 11.67
C LYS A 79 1.49 8.82 11.23
N GLU A 80 0.47 7.99 11.44
CA GLU A 80 0.45 6.61 10.95
C GLU A 80 0.58 6.54 9.43
N ALA A 81 -0.06 7.47 8.70
CA ALA A 81 0.13 7.60 7.26
C ALA A 81 1.56 7.99 6.91
N GLU A 82 2.15 8.97 7.61
CA GLU A 82 3.55 9.35 7.41
C GLU A 82 4.52 8.18 7.57
N ASP A 83 4.38 7.41 8.65
CA ASP A 83 5.17 6.22 8.91
C ASP A 83 4.97 5.18 7.80
N TYR A 84 3.72 4.96 7.36
CA TYR A 84 3.42 4.08 6.24
C TYR A 84 4.12 4.51 4.94
N PHE A 85 4.08 5.79 4.59
CA PHE A 85 4.72 6.30 3.37
C PHE A 85 6.25 6.20 3.47
N ALA A 86 6.83 6.52 4.62
CA ALA A 86 8.27 6.39 4.86
C ALA A 86 8.74 4.93 4.76
N GLN A 87 8.04 4.02 5.46
CA GLN A 87 8.36 2.60 5.43
C GLN A 87 8.18 1.99 4.04
N THR A 88 7.07 2.27 3.36
CA THR A 88 6.79 1.71 2.03
C THR A 88 7.82 2.17 1.00
N LYS A 89 8.25 3.44 1.05
CA LYS A 89 9.32 3.93 0.18
C LYS A 89 10.65 3.24 0.45
N LEU A 90 10.99 3.05 1.72
CA LEU A 90 12.21 2.34 2.12
C LEU A 90 12.17 0.88 1.63
N GLU A 91 11.06 0.18 1.85
CA GLU A 91 10.85 -1.20 1.39
C GLU A 91 10.89 -1.31 -0.13
N LYS A 92 10.33 -0.33 -0.85
CA LYS A 92 10.39 -0.22 -2.31
C LYS A 92 11.84 -0.12 -2.78
N GLU A 93 12.62 0.78 -2.20
CA GLU A 93 14.03 0.99 -2.58
C GLU A 93 14.90 -0.24 -2.26
N ILE A 94 14.67 -0.88 -1.11
CA ILE A 94 15.36 -2.12 -0.73
C ILE A 94 15.02 -3.24 -1.71
N THR A 95 13.75 -3.42 -2.04
CA THR A 95 13.28 -4.46 -2.97
C THR A 95 13.87 -4.23 -4.35
N ARG A 96 13.78 -3.00 -4.87
CA ARG A 96 14.37 -2.62 -6.16
C ARG A 96 15.87 -2.90 -6.22
N SER A 97 16.61 -2.53 -5.17
CA SER A 97 18.05 -2.78 -5.10
C SER A 97 18.36 -4.28 -5.18
N LYS A 98 17.63 -5.09 -4.41
CA LYS A 98 17.78 -6.56 -4.44
C LYS A 98 17.43 -7.13 -5.82
N ASP A 99 16.37 -6.66 -6.45
CA ASP A 99 15.94 -7.17 -7.75
C ASP A 99 16.96 -6.84 -8.85
N VAL A 100 17.50 -5.61 -8.84
CA VAL A 100 18.59 -5.22 -9.74
C VAL A 100 19.82 -6.09 -9.52
N ASP A 101 20.23 -6.32 -8.28
CA ASP A 101 21.38 -7.17 -7.98
C ASP A 101 21.13 -8.64 -8.37
N ASN A 102 19.92 -9.15 -8.15
CA ASN A 102 19.52 -10.49 -8.56
C ASN A 102 19.59 -10.64 -10.08
N PHE A 103 18.96 -9.74 -10.84
CA PHE A 103 19.00 -9.77 -12.30
C PHE A 103 20.42 -9.59 -12.85
N ARG A 104 21.23 -8.72 -12.24
CA ARG A 104 22.66 -8.58 -12.58
C ARG A 104 23.41 -9.89 -12.37
N SER A 105 23.21 -10.56 -11.22
CA SER A 105 23.91 -11.81 -10.93
C SER A 105 23.55 -12.93 -11.93
N ILE A 106 22.31 -12.98 -12.39
CA ILE A 106 21.86 -13.93 -13.42
C ILE A 106 22.44 -13.56 -14.78
N ALA A 107 22.46 -12.27 -15.11
CA ALA A 107 22.98 -11.76 -16.37
C ALA A 107 24.51 -11.93 -16.51
N GLU A 108 25.23 -11.96 -15.39
CA GLU A 108 26.69 -12.17 -15.30
C GLU A 108 27.08 -13.65 -15.06
N ASP A 109 26.12 -14.54 -14.81
CA ASP A 109 26.40 -15.96 -14.58
C ASP A 109 26.80 -16.66 -15.89
N GLU A 110 28.09 -17.02 -16.01
CA GLU A 110 28.65 -17.75 -17.15
C GLU A 110 28.01 -19.15 -17.37
N LYS A 111 27.32 -19.69 -16.35
CA LYS A 111 26.62 -20.98 -16.44
C LYS A 111 25.19 -20.85 -16.95
N ALA A 112 24.64 -19.64 -16.97
CA ALA A 112 23.33 -19.38 -17.54
C ALA A 112 23.37 -19.48 -19.07
N SER A 113 22.25 -19.87 -19.67
CA SER A 113 22.13 -19.80 -21.13
C SER A 113 22.06 -18.34 -21.59
N ALA A 114 22.47 -18.07 -22.83
CA ALA A 114 22.38 -16.73 -23.41
C ALA A 114 20.94 -16.17 -23.40
N GLU A 115 19.93 -17.04 -23.53
CA GLU A 115 18.51 -16.67 -23.45
C GLU A 115 18.12 -16.19 -22.04
N VAL A 116 18.60 -16.87 -21.00
CA VAL A 116 18.33 -16.49 -19.60
C VAL A 116 19.05 -15.19 -19.24
N GLN A 117 20.28 -14.99 -19.74
CA GLN A 117 21.00 -13.74 -19.56
C GLN A 117 20.26 -12.56 -20.22
N GLU A 118 19.80 -12.73 -21.46
CA GLU A 118 19.04 -11.71 -22.19
C GLU A 118 17.70 -11.39 -21.50
N GLU A 119 16.99 -12.41 -21.00
CA GLU A 119 15.76 -12.19 -20.24
C GLU A 119 16.03 -11.39 -18.96
N ALA A 120 17.12 -11.69 -18.25
CA ALA A 120 17.52 -10.96 -17.05
C ALA A 120 17.86 -9.50 -17.36
N TYR A 121 18.59 -9.22 -18.46
CA TYR A 121 18.85 -7.86 -18.92
C TYR A 121 17.57 -7.11 -19.27
N SER A 122 16.64 -7.76 -19.97
CA SER A 122 15.35 -7.18 -20.35
C SER A 122 14.49 -6.83 -19.13
N LYS A 123 14.40 -7.74 -18.15
CA LYS A 123 13.71 -7.50 -16.88
C LYS A 123 14.35 -6.40 -16.06
N MET A 124 15.68 -6.35 -16.01
CA MET A 124 16.43 -5.27 -15.33
C MET A 124 16.14 -3.92 -15.98
N MET A 125 16.15 -3.84 -17.32
CA MET A 125 15.85 -2.59 -18.04
C MET A 125 14.40 -2.14 -17.82
N THR A 126 13.45 -3.09 -17.84
CA THR A 126 12.03 -2.80 -17.59
C THR A 126 11.81 -2.27 -16.17
N LEU A 127 12.49 -2.84 -15.17
CA LEU A 127 12.46 -2.36 -13.78
C LEU A 127 13.04 -0.94 -13.63
N ILE A 128 14.10 -0.62 -14.37
CA ILE A 128 14.68 0.73 -14.37
C ILE A 128 13.71 1.73 -15.00
N ASP A 129 13.15 1.42 -16.17
CA ASP A 129 12.18 2.28 -16.85
C ASP A 129 10.91 2.51 -16.02
N SER A 130 10.35 1.45 -15.45
CA SER A 130 9.14 1.56 -14.62
C SER A 130 9.39 2.47 -13.42
N SER A 131 10.52 2.32 -12.75
CA SER A 131 10.83 3.13 -11.59
C SER A 131 11.13 4.59 -11.93
N ASP A 132 11.78 4.86 -13.07
CA ASP A 132 11.93 6.22 -13.58
C ASP A 132 10.58 6.88 -13.88
N ARG A 133 9.62 6.09 -14.40
CA ARG A 133 8.25 6.54 -14.63
C ARG A 133 7.51 6.78 -13.32
N GLU A 134 7.63 5.90 -12.33
CA GLU A 134 7.09 6.11 -10.97
C GLU A 134 7.56 7.43 -10.39
N MET A 135 8.87 7.68 -10.41
CA MET A 135 9.46 8.89 -9.86
C MET A 135 8.92 10.16 -10.55
N ARG A 136 8.80 10.14 -11.89
CA ARG A 136 8.22 11.25 -12.65
C ARG A 136 6.74 11.48 -12.30
N ILE A 137 5.97 10.41 -12.19
CA ILE A 137 4.54 10.47 -11.83
C ILE A 137 4.38 11.02 -10.42
N GLU A 138 5.09 10.48 -9.43
CA GLU A 138 5.07 10.94 -8.04
C GLU A 138 5.43 12.42 -7.95
N ALA A 139 6.50 12.87 -8.64
CA ALA A 139 6.90 14.27 -8.65
C ALA A 139 5.84 15.20 -9.23
N LEU A 140 5.17 14.79 -10.32
CA LEU A 140 4.11 15.58 -10.94
C LEU A 140 2.85 15.65 -10.07
N ILE A 141 2.48 14.56 -9.41
CA ILE A 141 1.34 14.54 -8.49
C ILE A 141 1.66 15.40 -7.28
N LYS A 142 2.85 15.30 -6.68
CA LYS A 142 3.26 16.17 -5.56
C LYS A 142 3.20 17.65 -5.94
N LYS A 143 3.60 18.01 -7.16
CA LYS A 143 3.50 19.38 -7.68
C LYS A 143 2.06 19.90 -7.76
N GLN A 144 1.05 19.04 -7.84
CA GLN A 144 -0.36 19.43 -7.80
C GLN A 144 -0.87 19.76 -6.37
N GLY A 145 -0.04 19.59 -5.35
CA GLY A 145 -0.39 19.90 -3.95
C GLY A 145 -0.77 18.69 -3.10
N PHE A 146 -0.36 17.49 -3.50
CA PHE A 146 -0.46 16.30 -2.66
C PHE A 146 0.83 16.12 -1.87
N ASP A 147 0.73 15.96 -0.54
CA ASP A 147 1.91 15.90 0.34
C ASP A 147 2.83 14.73 -0.01
N ASP A 148 2.27 13.52 0.02
CA ASP A 148 3.03 12.31 -0.25
C ASP A 148 2.29 11.35 -1.16
N VAL A 149 3.06 10.71 -2.04
CA VAL A 149 2.55 9.89 -3.13
C VAL A 149 3.51 8.72 -3.32
N ILE A 150 2.93 7.55 -3.57
CA ILE A 150 3.65 6.36 -4.02
C ILE A 150 2.98 5.89 -5.30
N ALA A 151 3.78 5.73 -6.35
CA ALA A 151 3.39 5.02 -7.56
C ALA A 151 4.05 3.64 -7.57
N LEU A 152 3.28 2.64 -7.98
CA LEU A 152 3.73 1.26 -8.14
C LEU A 152 3.24 0.72 -9.48
N PHE A 153 4.17 0.27 -10.32
CA PHE A 153 3.84 -0.52 -11.51
C PHE A 153 3.80 -2.00 -11.15
N ALA A 154 2.70 -2.66 -11.50
CA ALA A 154 2.60 -4.10 -11.42
C ALA A 154 3.05 -4.75 -12.73
N ASP A 155 3.51 -6.00 -12.65
CA ASP A 155 4.03 -6.76 -13.79
C ASP A 155 2.97 -7.00 -14.90
N ASN A 156 1.69 -6.96 -14.53
CA ASN A 156 0.57 -7.07 -15.47
C ASN A 156 0.27 -5.75 -16.23
N GLY A 157 1.03 -4.69 -15.97
CA GLY A 157 0.86 -3.37 -16.59
C GLY A 157 -0.12 -2.45 -15.86
N SER A 158 -0.72 -2.86 -14.73
CA SER A 158 -1.54 -1.95 -13.92
C SER A 158 -0.68 -1.02 -13.07
N VAL A 159 -1.22 0.16 -12.76
CA VAL A 159 -0.54 1.18 -11.93
C VAL A 159 -1.39 1.48 -10.72
N ASP A 160 -0.83 1.25 -9.54
CA ASP A 160 -1.40 1.65 -8.26
C ASP A 160 -0.79 2.99 -7.82
N ILE A 161 -1.64 3.98 -7.56
CA ILE A 161 -1.26 5.27 -7.00
C ILE A 161 -1.86 5.41 -5.61
N ILE A 162 -1.01 5.63 -4.62
CA ILE A 162 -1.41 5.85 -3.22
C ILE A 162 -1.05 7.27 -2.83
N VAL A 163 -2.03 8.04 -2.38
CA VAL A 163 -1.88 9.47 -2.08
C VAL A 163 -2.21 9.77 -0.62
N LYS A 164 -1.36 10.56 0.05
CA LYS A 164 -1.53 11.01 1.44
C LYS A 164 -2.61 12.10 1.50
N VAL A 165 -3.87 11.71 1.64
CA VAL A 165 -5.01 12.62 1.80
C VAL A 165 -6.16 11.94 2.57
N PRO A 166 -6.91 12.66 3.42
CA PRO A 166 -8.05 12.10 4.14
C PRO A 166 -9.11 11.53 3.22
N ASN A 167 -9.35 12.20 2.09
CA ASN A 167 -10.30 11.81 1.07
C ASN A 167 -9.84 12.32 -0.30
N LEU A 168 -10.28 11.62 -1.34
CA LEU A 168 -10.10 12.03 -2.73
C LEU A 168 -11.43 12.45 -3.34
N THR A 169 -11.45 13.62 -3.96
CA THR A 169 -12.59 14.06 -4.80
C THR A 169 -12.48 13.45 -6.20
N ALA A 170 -13.61 13.34 -6.91
CA ALA A 170 -13.62 12.85 -8.29
C ALA A 170 -12.72 13.70 -9.22
N SER A 171 -12.65 15.01 -8.99
CA SER A 171 -11.75 15.90 -9.73
C SER A 171 -10.28 15.57 -9.50
N GLN A 172 -9.87 15.34 -8.25
CA GLN A 172 -8.51 14.94 -7.90
C GLN A 172 -8.13 13.59 -8.50
N VAL A 173 -9.03 12.61 -8.46
CA VAL A 173 -8.81 11.31 -9.09
C VAL A 173 -8.61 11.47 -10.60
N ALA A 174 -9.45 12.25 -11.27
CA ALA A 174 -9.32 12.51 -12.71
C ALA A 174 -7.99 13.21 -13.06
N GLN A 175 -7.55 14.17 -12.25
CA GLN A 175 -6.25 14.85 -12.42
C GLN A 175 -5.07 13.88 -12.27
N ILE A 176 -5.12 13.00 -11.27
CA ILE A 176 -4.09 11.97 -11.06
C ILE A 176 -4.08 11.00 -12.25
N MET A 177 -5.24 10.52 -12.67
CA MET A 177 -5.37 9.60 -13.81
C MET A 177 -4.83 10.20 -15.11
N ASP A 178 -5.10 11.47 -15.39
CA ASP A 178 -4.56 12.17 -16.57
C ASP A 178 -3.01 12.23 -16.54
N ILE A 179 -2.42 12.55 -15.39
CA ILE A 179 -0.96 12.58 -15.23
C ILE A 179 -0.35 11.21 -15.49
N VAL A 180 -0.93 10.16 -14.90
CA VAL A 180 -0.45 8.79 -15.03
C VAL A 180 -0.60 8.31 -16.46
N ASN A 181 -1.76 8.52 -17.09
CA ASN A 181 -2.00 8.13 -18.48
C ASN A 181 -0.98 8.79 -19.43
N ARG A 182 -0.73 10.09 -19.28
CA ARG A 182 0.21 10.82 -20.14
C ARG A 182 1.67 10.39 -19.96
N GLN A 183 2.08 10.05 -18.74
CA GLN A 183 3.48 9.67 -18.47
C GLN A 183 3.77 8.18 -18.59
N ALA A 184 2.76 7.35 -18.37
CA ALA A 184 2.90 5.91 -18.39
C ALA A 184 2.41 5.29 -19.70
N ASN A 185 1.62 5.99 -20.52
CA ASN A 185 0.94 5.39 -21.67
C ASN A 185 0.13 4.13 -21.29
N VAL A 186 -0.48 4.15 -20.09
CA VAL A 186 -1.31 3.07 -19.55
C VAL A 186 -2.78 3.48 -19.70
N GLU A 187 -3.61 2.52 -20.11
CA GLU A 187 -5.05 2.73 -20.22
C GLU A 187 -5.66 3.08 -18.86
N ILE A 188 -6.65 3.98 -18.85
CA ILE A 188 -7.26 4.51 -17.63
C ILE A 188 -7.86 3.39 -16.77
N GLU A 189 -8.36 2.32 -17.40
CA GLU A 189 -8.94 1.15 -16.73
C GLU A 189 -7.93 0.39 -15.85
N ASN A 190 -6.64 0.50 -16.15
CA ASN A 190 -5.56 -0.15 -15.42
C ASN A 190 -4.93 0.75 -14.35
N ILE A 191 -5.47 1.95 -14.13
CA ILE A 191 -4.98 2.93 -13.14
C ILE A 191 -5.91 2.89 -11.92
N ILE A 192 -5.34 2.53 -10.77
CA ILE A 192 -6.07 2.45 -9.50
C ILE A 192 -5.53 3.54 -8.57
N VAL A 193 -6.40 4.45 -8.14
CA VAL A 193 -6.04 5.53 -7.21
C VAL A 193 -6.65 5.26 -5.84
N LYS A 194 -5.81 5.24 -4.81
CA LYS A 194 -6.18 5.00 -3.40
C LYS A 194 -5.67 6.14 -2.54
N ASN A 195 -6.39 6.43 -1.45
CA ASN A 195 -5.94 7.38 -0.44
C ASN A 195 -5.52 6.67 0.84
N LYS A 196 -4.60 7.32 1.56
CA LYS A 196 -4.18 6.94 2.91
C LYS A 196 -4.05 8.22 3.73
N PHE A 197 -4.53 8.21 4.97
CA PHE A 197 -4.40 9.31 5.91
C PHE A 197 -4.35 8.77 7.33
#